data_AF-A0A0Q5CIU8-F1
#
_entry.id   AF-A0A0Q5CIU8-F1
#
_cell.length_a   1.000
_cell.length_b   1.000
_cell.length_c   1.000
_cell.angle_alpha   90.00
_cell.angle_beta   90.00
_cell.angle_gamma   90.00
#
_symmetry.space_group_name_H-M   'P 1'
#
loop_
_entity.id
_entity.type
_entity.pdbx_description
1 polymer ?
#
loop_
_entity_poly.entity_id
_entity_poly.type
_entity_poly.pdbx_seq_one_letter_code
_entity_poly.pdbx_strand_id
1 'polypeptide(L)'
;MSPSSRFAEGRLLVVAFEGWNDAGEAASNVARSLVDTLEMTTLAELDGEAYIDYQFNRPQASHDDDGSASLIWPRIQLHGTPQVASPVIDISGVLDTADGPADGGLFVLLGAEPSRSWRSFAAEIVDLVDVHDITGVVFLGAMLADVPHTRPISIFVGSENADVRQEFDVERSTYEGPVGILSVLGHALEAASIPTLSIWASVPHYVHNAPSPKASLAILDKVAEITGVVIPRDELVDEASAWESGIDALAADDEDMAGYIEQLEQARDTVDSPEASGEAIAQEFEQYLRKRDGKSGDEPWRPPAV
;
A
#
# COMPACT_ATOMS: atom_id res chain seq x y z
N MET A 1 -10.41 16.88 -20.12
CA MET A 1 -9.26 17.36 -19.33
C MET A 1 -9.44 16.74 -17.97
N SER A 2 -8.71 15.66 -17.65
CA SER A 2 -8.69 15.18 -16.26
C SER A 2 -8.15 16.32 -15.38
N PRO A 3 -8.70 16.53 -14.18
CA PRO A 3 -8.04 17.42 -13.22
C PRO A 3 -6.63 16.87 -13.02
N SER A 4 -5.61 17.68 -13.25
CA SER A 4 -4.25 17.23 -12.98
C SER A 4 -4.09 17.11 -11.46
N SER A 5 -3.51 15.98 -11.05
CA SER A 5 -3.41 15.57 -9.65
C SER A 5 -2.44 16.51 -8.94
N ARG A 6 -2.93 17.34 -8.01
CA ARG A 6 -2.06 18.28 -7.29
C ARG A 6 -1.14 17.54 -6.32
N PHE A 7 -1.58 16.38 -5.84
CA PHE A 7 -0.76 15.51 -5.01
C PHE A 7 0.38 14.89 -5.82
N ALA A 8 0.09 14.31 -6.99
CA ALA A 8 1.08 13.61 -7.81
C ALA A 8 2.06 14.52 -8.55
N GLU A 9 1.72 15.80 -8.76
CA GLU A 9 2.60 16.79 -9.39
C GLU A 9 3.74 17.29 -8.50
N GLY A 10 3.68 17.00 -7.20
CA GLY A 10 4.66 17.48 -6.23
C GLY A 10 5.87 16.55 -6.01
N ARG A 11 6.72 16.91 -5.05
CA ARG A 11 7.82 16.06 -4.58
C ARG A 11 7.25 15.01 -3.62
N LEU A 12 7.25 13.76 -4.04
CA LEU A 12 6.63 12.66 -3.32
C LEU A 12 7.65 11.84 -2.56
N LEU A 13 7.31 11.46 -1.33
CA LEU A 13 8.04 10.47 -0.56
C LEU A 13 7.25 9.17 -0.48
N VAL A 14 7.80 8.09 -1.03
CA VAL A 14 7.30 6.73 -0.81
C VAL A 14 7.96 6.18 0.45
N VAL A 15 7.17 5.64 1.37
CA VAL A 15 7.66 5.13 2.66
C VAL A 15 7.25 3.67 2.80
N ALA A 16 8.22 2.79 3.03
CA ALA A 16 7.98 1.39 3.38
C ALA A 16 8.90 0.96 4.51
N PHE A 17 8.36 0.25 5.50
CA PHE A 17 9.14 -0.34 6.59
C PHE A 17 9.00 -1.85 6.60
N GLU A 18 10.13 -2.53 6.75
CA GLU A 18 10.17 -3.96 7.04
C GLU A 18 9.59 -4.23 8.44
N GLY A 19 9.03 -5.44 8.64
CA GLY A 19 8.51 -5.88 9.94
C GLY A 19 6.99 -5.99 9.96
N TRP A 20 6.35 -5.42 10.99
CA TRP A 20 4.92 -5.67 11.26
C TRP A 20 3.98 -5.19 10.16
N ASN A 21 4.37 -4.13 9.44
CA ASN A 21 3.55 -3.51 8.40
C ASN A 21 3.76 -4.12 7.00
N ASP A 22 4.54 -5.20 6.86
CA ASP A 22 5.05 -5.66 5.57
C ASP A 22 4.87 -7.18 5.36
N ALA A 23 3.62 -7.64 5.37
CA ALA A 23 3.30 -9.03 5.08
C ALA A 23 3.85 -9.46 3.71
N GLY A 24 4.57 -10.58 3.69
CA GLY A 24 5.21 -11.10 2.48
C GLY A 24 6.32 -10.19 1.92
N GLU A 25 6.88 -9.28 2.72
CA GLU A 25 7.91 -8.33 2.29
C GLU A 25 7.48 -7.47 1.08
N ALA A 26 6.17 -7.34 0.86
CA ALA A 26 5.62 -6.80 -0.38
C ALA A 26 5.91 -5.29 -0.56
N ALA A 27 5.70 -4.50 0.49
CA ALA A 27 5.90 -3.06 0.48
C ALA A 27 7.40 -2.70 0.41
N SER A 28 8.24 -3.36 1.22
CA SER A 28 9.68 -3.09 1.20
C SER A 28 10.33 -3.51 -0.12
N ASN A 29 9.88 -4.60 -0.76
CA ASN A 29 10.35 -4.99 -2.08
C ASN A 29 10.01 -3.97 -3.17
N VAL A 30 8.82 -3.36 -3.13
CA VAL A 30 8.47 -2.26 -4.05
C VAL A 30 9.36 -1.05 -3.82
N ALA A 31 9.53 -0.62 -2.57
CA ALA A 31 10.40 0.51 -2.24
C ALA A 31 11.86 0.25 -2.67
N ARG A 32 12.38 -0.96 -2.46
CA ARG A 32 13.72 -1.37 -2.90
C ARG A 32 13.84 -1.38 -4.42
N SER A 33 12.83 -1.90 -5.13
CA SER A 33 12.80 -1.89 -6.60
C SER A 33 12.82 -0.48 -7.17
N LEU A 34 12.13 0.48 -6.53
CA LEU A 34 12.19 1.89 -6.91
C LEU A 34 13.60 2.47 -6.70
N VAL A 35 14.23 2.21 -5.55
CA VAL A 35 15.59 2.66 -5.25
C VAL A 35 16.59 2.12 -6.27
N ASP A 36 16.55 0.81 -6.54
CA ASP A 36 17.50 0.14 -7.42
C ASP A 36 17.30 0.52 -8.89
N THR A 37 16.06 0.52 -9.36
CA THR A 37 15.75 0.82 -10.78
C THR A 37 16.00 2.28 -11.14
N LEU A 38 15.69 3.19 -10.22
CA LEU A 38 15.87 4.63 -10.45
C LEU A 38 17.27 5.11 -10.03
N GLU A 39 18.17 4.18 -9.70
CA GLU A 39 19.56 4.44 -9.30
C GLU A 39 19.65 5.52 -8.21
N MET A 40 18.76 5.45 -7.22
CA MET A 40 18.66 6.47 -6.18
C MET A 40 19.87 6.44 -5.24
N THR A 41 20.31 7.62 -4.84
CA THR A 41 21.39 7.78 -3.86
C THR A 41 20.84 7.97 -2.46
N THR A 42 21.53 7.44 -1.46
CA THR A 42 21.21 7.70 -0.05
C THR A 42 21.52 9.16 0.29
N LEU A 43 20.49 9.91 0.69
CA LEU A 43 20.56 11.30 1.10
C LEU A 43 20.77 11.43 2.60
N ALA A 44 20.12 10.57 3.38
CA ALA A 44 20.25 10.51 4.82
C ALA A 44 20.12 9.06 5.32
N GLU A 45 20.79 8.77 6.42
CA GLU A 45 20.61 7.54 7.18
C GLU A 45 20.29 7.94 8.62
N LEU A 46 19.17 7.43 9.15
CA LEU A 46 18.75 7.70 10.52
C LEU A 46 19.57 6.84 11.49
N ASP A 47 19.79 7.35 12.69
CA ASP A 47 20.58 6.67 13.72
C ASP A 47 19.91 5.36 14.17
N GLY A 48 20.40 4.24 13.62
CA GLY A 48 19.92 2.91 13.96
C GLY A 48 20.08 2.60 15.45
N GLU A 49 21.11 3.12 16.14
CA GLU A 49 21.23 2.91 17.58
C GLU A 49 20.09 3.57 18.33
N ALA A 50 19.61 4.75 17.90
CA ALA A 50 18.53 5.49 18.54
C ALA A 50 17.15 4.84 18.35
N TYR A 51 16.94 4.16 17.22
CA TYR A 51 15.61 3.75 16.77
C TYR A 51 15.41 2.25 16.68
N ILE A 52 16.45 1.46 16.41
CA ILE A 52 16.34 0.02 16.17
C ILE A 52 16.77 -0.75 17.42
N ASP A 53 15.97 -1.74 17.82
CA ASP A 53 16.40 -2.75 18.80
C ASP A 53 17.15 -3.87 18.07
N TYR A 54 18.48 -3.90 18.19
CA TYR A 54 19.32 -4.90 17.55
C TYR A 54 19.19 -6.32 18.12
N GLN A 55 18.43 -6.54 19.21
CA GLN A 55 18.06 -7.90 19.62
C GLN A 55 16.91 -8.45 18.78
N PHE A 56 16.03 -7.57 18.30
CA PHE A 56 14.92 -7.90 17.43
C PHE A 56 15.36 -7.91 15.96
N ASN A 57 16.02 -6.83 15.52
CA ASN A 57 16.58 -6.70 14.18
C ASN A 57 18.10 -6.92 14.23
N ARG A 58 18.53 -8.17 14.15
CA ARG A 58 19.95 -8.51 14.35
C ARG A 58 20.80 -8.13 13.13
N PRO A 59 22.01 -7.58 13.34
CA PRO A 59 23.00 -7.46 12.28
C PRO A 59 23.36 -8.83 11.70
N GLN A 60 23.57 -8.89 10.40
CA GLN A 60 23.97 -10.11 9.71
C GLN A 60 25.47 -10.09 9.40
N ALA A 61 26.12 -11.23 9.56
CA ALA A 61 27.49 -11.41 9.10
C ALA A 61 27.48 -11.65 7.58
N SER A 62 28.31 -10.91 6.86
CA SER A 62 28.54 -11.06 5.43
C SER A 62 30.03 -11.27 5.15
N HIS A 63 30.35 -11.88 4.03
CA HIS A 63 31.72 -12.02 3.54
C HIS A 63 31.78 -11.48 2.12
N ASP A 64 32.78 -10.68 1.81
CA ASP A 64 33.06 -10.29 0.43
C ASP A 64 33.72 -11.43 -0.35
N ASP A 65 33.90 -11.24 -1.67
CA ASP A 65 34.52 -12.23 -2.57
C ASP A 65 35.96 -12.59 -2.16
N ASP A 66 36.63 -11.70 -1.43
CA ASP A 66 37.97 -11.89 -0.89
C ASP A 66 37.98 -12.60 0.49
N GLY A 67 36.80 -12.92 1.03
CA GLY A 67 36.61 -13.62 2.30
C GLY A 67 36.69 -12.72 3.54
N SER A 68 36.72 -11.40 3.38
CA SER A 68 36.72 -10.45 4.50
C SER A 68 35.33 -10.38 5.12
N ALA A 69 35.27 -10.62 6.43
CA ALA A 69 34.02 -10.52 7.17
C ALA A 69 33.59 -9.05 7.35
N SER A 70 32.32 -8.78 7.10
CA SER A 70 31.66 -7.51 7.39
C SER A 70 30.35 -7.74 8.14
N LEU A 71 29.85 -6.69 8.80
CA LEU A 71 28.55 -6.71 9.46
C LEU A 71 27.60 -5.80 8.69
N ILE A 72 26.48 -6.36 8.27
CA ILE A 72 25.36 -5.62 7.69
C ILE A 72 24.39 -5.31 8.82
N TRP A 73 24.36 -4.05 9.21
CA TRP A 73 23.43 -3.52 10.19
C TRP A 73 22.08 -3.24 9.52
N PRO A 74 20.94 -3.44 10.21
CA PRO A 74 19.67 -2.92 9.73
C PRO A 74 19.72 -1.39 9.76
N ARG A 75 19.15 -0.75 8.73
CA ARG A 75 19.23 0.70 8.51
C ARG A 75 17.85 1.26 8.23
N ILE A 76 17.73 2.58 8.35
CA ILE A 76 16.60 3.36 7.87
C ILE A 76 17.19 4.49 7.04
N GLN A 77 16.92 4.48 5.74
CA GLN A 77 17.59 5.35 4.78
C GLN A 77 16.57 6.12 3.96
N LEU A 78 16.84 7.41 3.80
CA LEU A 78 16.17 8.26 2.83
C LEU A 78 17.00 8.27 1.55
N HIS A 79 16.36 7.91 0.45
CA HIS A 79 16.92 7.90 -0.88
C HIS A 79 16.24 8.96 -1.75
N GLY A 80 16.99 9.48 -2.72
CA GLY A 80 16.46 10.35 -3.76
C GLY A 80 17.32 10.32 -5.01
N THR A 81 16.80 10.87 -6.10
CA THR A 81 17.51 10.87 -7.38
C THR A 81 18.64 11.91 -7.39
N PRO A 82 19.78 11.62 -8.04
CA PRO A 82 20.87 12.59 -8.23
C PRO A 82 20.47 13.86 -8.98
N GLN A 83 19.38 13.79 -9.75
CA GLN A 83 18.81 14.88 -10.54
C GLN A 83 17.42 15.21 -10.03
N VAL A 84 17.32 16.21 -9.14
CA VAL A 84 16.04 16.86 -8.77
C VAL A 84 15.55 17.76 -9.92
N ALA A 85 15.60 17.26 -11.16
CA ALA A 85 15.02 17.89 -12.33
C ALA A 85 14.87 16.84 -13.44
N SER A 86 13.65 16.75 -14.00
CA SER A 86 13.22 15.98 -15.17
C SER A 86 12.67 14.56 -14.92
N PRO A 87 11.65 14.15 -15.70
CA PRO A 87 10.30 13.97 -15.19
C PRO A 87 9.82 12.52 -15.33
N VAL A 88 8.59 12.28 -14.85
CA VAL A 88 7.70 11.16 -15.12
C VAL A 88 8.08 10.41 -16.41
N ILE A 89 8.44 9.14 -16.27
CA ILE A 89 8.60 8.23 -17.40
C ILE A 89 7.19 8.04 -18.00
N ASP A 90 6.90 8.78 -19.06
CA ASP A 90 5.68 8.56 -19.84
C ASP A 90 5.70 7.14 -20.43
N ILE A 91 4.53 6.52 -20.50
CA ILE A 91 4.21 5.21 -21.10
C ILE A 91 4.64 5.07 -22.58
N SER A 92 5.25 6.11 -23.15
CA SER A 92 5.82 6.16 -24.51
C SER A 92 7.36 5.99 -24.55
N GLY A 93 8.05 5.94 -23.40
CA GLY A 93 9.50 5.70 -23.34
C GLY A 93 10.37 6.85 -23.87
N VAL A 94 9.84 8.07 -23.96
CA VAL A 94 10.60 9.26 -24.39
C VAL A 94 10.96 10.10 -23.17
N LEU A 95 12.27 10.20 -22.90
CA LEU A 95 12.85 11.11 -21.91
C LEU A 95 12.64 12.56 -22.38
N ASP A 96 11.77 13.31 -21.71
CA ASP A 96 11.61 14.75 -21.96
C ASP A 96 12.63 15.53 -21.13
N THR A 97 13.79 15.84 -21.72
CA THR A 97 14.89 16.57 -21.05
C THR A 97 14.76 18.09 -21.26
N ALA A 98 13.67 18.69 -20.80
CA ALA A 98 13.48 20.15 -20.90
C ALA A 98 13.88 20.89 -19.60
N ASP A 99 14.59 22.01 -19.78
CA ASP A 99 15.20 22.86 -18.75
C ASP A 99 14.20 23.52 -17.77
N GLY A 100 14.37 23.30 -16.45
CA GLY A 100 13.75 24.06 -15.34
C GLY A 100 12.40 23.51 -14.82
N PRO A 101 12.05 23.72 -13.53
CA PRO A 101 11.35 22.73 -12.71
C PRO A 101 9.89 22.48 -13.16
N ALA A 102 9.64 21.26 -13.63
CA ALA A 102 8.43 20.52 -13.31
C ALA A 102 8.79 19.64 -12.10
N ASP A 103 8.54 20.14 -10.89
CA ASP A 103 9.08 19.69 -9.58
C ASP A 103 8.53 18.32 -9.07
N GLY A 104 8.38 17.34 -9.95
CA GLY A 104 8.04 15.97 -9.57
C GLY A 104 9.31 15.19 -9.19
N GLY A 105 9.75 15.29 -7.93
CA GLY A 105 10.86 14.49 -7.39
C GLY A 105 10.36 13.30 -6.57
N LEU A 106 10.81 12.08 -6.88
CA LEU A 106 10.51 10.90 -6.07
C LEU A 106 11.62 10.66 -5.04
N PHE A 107 11.20 10.47 -3.80
CA PHE A 107 12.04 10.03 -2.69
C PHE A 107 11.53 8.70 -2.16
N VAL A 108 12.42 7.92 -1.55
CA VAL A 108 12.06 6.67 -0.89
C VAL A 108 12.66 6.63 0.51
N LEU A 109 11.83 6.44 1.53
CA LEU A 109 12.26 6.09 2.89
C LEU A 109 12.04 4.60 3.07
N LEU A 110 13.14 3.86 3.24
CA LEU A 110 13.13 2.40 3.37
C LEU A 110 13.96 1.96 4.56
N GLY A 111 13.50 0.94 5.29
CA GLY A 111 14.30 0.31 6.34
C GLY A 111 13.50 -0.51 7.33
N ALA A 112 14.16 -0.89 8.43
CA ALA A 112 13.48 -1.56 9.54
C ALA A 112 12.50 -0.61 10.26
N GLU A 113 11.33 -1.10 10.64
CA GLU A 113 10.43 -0.33 11.52
C GLU A 113 11.16 0.03 12.83
N PRO A 114 11.18 1.31 13.24
CA PRO A 114 11.80 1.71 14.50
C PRO A 114 11.12 0.95 15.66
N SER A 115 11.90 0.45 16.61
CA SER A 115 11.39 -0.31 17.75
C SER A 115 11.05 0.58 18.96
N ARG A 116 11.55 1.83 18.96
CA ARG A 116 11.42 2.77 20.08
C ARG A 116 11.46 4.22 19.61
N SER A 117 11.20 5.14 20.54
CA SER A 117 11.34 6.59 20.32
C SER A 117 10.49 7.14 19.16
N TRP A 118 9.33 6.53 18.85
CA TRP A 118 8.50 6.86 17.68
C TRP A 118 8.13 8.34 17.54
N ARG A 119 7.93 9.05 18.66
CA ARG A 119 7.65 10.50 18.63
C ARG A 119 8.84 11.32 18.14
N SER A 120 10.04 10.97 18.58
CA SER A 120 11.28 11.62 18.12
C SER A 120 11.57 11.26 16.67
N PHE A 121 11.40 9.98 16.32
CA PHE A 121 11.54 9.50 14.96
C PHE A 121 10.61 10.25 14.00
N ALA A 122 9.33 10.38 14.35
CA ALA A 122 8.35 11.09 13.53
C ALA A 122 8.70 12.58 13.36
N ALA A 123 9.21 13.23 14.40
CA ALA A 123 9.69 14.62 14.29
C ALA A 123 10.89 14.73 13.34
N GLU A 124 11.85 13.81 13.42
CA GLU A 124 13.01 13.78 12.50
C GLU A 124 12.59 13.52 11.05
N ILE A 125 11.60 12.66 10.82
CA ILE A 125 11.03 12.46 9.47
C ILE A 125 10.34 13.73 8.96
N VAL A 126 9.59 14.45 9.80
CA VAL A 126 8.99 15.73 9.41
C VAL A 126 10.07 16.76 9.05
N ASP A 127 11.15 16.83 9.82
CA ASP A 127 12.28 17.72 9.51
C ASP A 127 12.95 17.34 8.18
N LEU A 128 13.13 16.04 7.88
CA LEU A 128 13.65 15.58 6.59
C LEU A 128 12.71 15.92 5.43
N VAL A 129 11.40 15.77 5.63
CA VAL A 129 10.38 16.15 4.64
C VAL A 129 10.46 17.64 4.31
N ASP A 130 10.61 18.51 5.32
CA ASP A 130 10.78 19.96 5.14
C ASP A 130 12.10 20.29 4.42
N VAL A 131 13.23 19.71 4.86
CA VAL A 131 14.56 19.94 4.27
C VAL A 131 14.62 19.57 2.78
N HIS A 132 13.85 18.57 2.36
CA HIS A 132 13.78 18.11 0.98
C HIS A 132 12.57 18.65 0.20
N ASP A 133 11.86 19.65 0.74
CA ASP A 133 10.62 20.23 0.20
C ASP A 133 9.63 19.17 -0.31
N ILE A 134 9.50 18.04 0.38
CA ILE A 134 8.56 16.98 0.04
C ILE A 134 7.15 17.51 0.31
N THR A 135 6.27 17.41 -0.69
CA THR A 135 4.93 17.99 -0.66
C THR A 135 3.84 16.94 -0.44
N GLY A 136 4.17 15.65 -0.49
CA GLY A 136 3.22 14.56 -0.25
C GLY A 136 3.92 13.25 0.09
N VAL A 137 3.24 12.40 0.87
CA VAL A 137 3.80 11.12 1.33
C VAL A 137 2.86 9.96 0.99
N VAL A 138 3.41 8.90 0.41
CA VAL A 138 2.72 7.64 0.09
C VAL A 138 3.29 6.52 0.96
N PHE A 139 2.50 6.06 1.92
CA PHE A 139 2.83 4.90 2.76
C PHE A 139 2.47 3.60 2.05
N LEU A 140 3.41 2.67 2.03
CA LEU A 140 3.19 1.30 1.53
C LEU A 140 3.14 0.34 2.72
N GLY A 141 2.14 -0.54 2.71
CA GLY A 141 2.00 -1.60 3.68
C GLY A 141 1.38 -2.85 3.07
N ALA A 142 1.52 -3.95 3.80
CA ALA A 142 0.88 -5.22 3.48
C ALA A 142 0.48 -5.92 4.77
N MET A 143 -0.69 -6.55 4.77
CA MET A 143 -1.24 -7.25 5.94
C MET A 143 -1.72 -8.64 5.56
N LEU A 144 -1.61 -9.57 6.51
CA LEU A 144 -2.21 -10.89 6.35
C LEU A 144 -3.74 -10.77 6.46
N ALA A 145 -4.46 -11.43 5.54
CA ALA A 145 -5.91 -11.37 5.45
C ALA A 145 -6.53 -12.71 5.01
N ASP A 146 -7.83 -12.84 5.22
CA ASP A 146 -8.65 -13.95 4.73
C ASP A 146 -9.01 -13.72 3.26
N VAL A 147 -8.01 -13.87 2.38
CA VAL A 147 -8.15 -13.70 0.94
C VAL A 147 -7.56 -14.89 0.18
N PRO A 148 -8.16 -15.29 -0.96
CA PRO A 148 -7.63 -16.38 -1.77
C PRO A 148 -6.44 -15.89 -2.62
N HIS A 149 -5.39 -16.70 -2.71
CA HIS A 149 -4.22 -16.41 -3.54
C HIS A 149 -4.51 -16.53 -5.04
N THR A 150 -5.61 -17.19 -5.42
CA THR A 150 -6.11 -17.45 -6.79
C THR A 150 -6.97 -16.31 -7.37
N ARG A 151 -7.08 -15.18 -6.67
CA ARG A 151 -7.76 -13.96 -7.15
C ARG A 151 -6.79 -12.77 -7.17
N PRO A 152 -7.13 -11.64 -7.82
CA PRO A 152 -6.32 -10.43 -7.73
C PRO A 152 -6.13 -9.98 -6.28
N ILE A 153 -4.92 -9.51 -5.95
CA ILE A 153 -4.61 -8.99 -4.62
C ILE A 153 -5.45 -7.75 -4.37
N SER A 154 -6.15 -7.74 -3.23
CA SER A 154 -6.94 -6.58 -2.81
C SER A 154 -6.02 -5.48 -2.31
N ILE A 155 -6.17 -4.30 -2.90
CA ILE A 155 -5.47 -3.09 -2.48
C ILE A 155 -6.47 -2.14 -1.84
N PHE A 156 -6.19 -1.72 -0.61
CA PHE A 156 -6.90 -0.65 0.07
C PHE A 156 -6.10 0.63 -0.05
N VAL A 157 -6.74 1.69 -0.53
CA VAL A 157 -6.16 3.03 -0.59
C VAL A 157 -6.97 3.95 0.32
N GLY A 158 -6.29 4.75 1.13
CA GLY A 158 -6.94 5.67 2.04
C GLY A 158 -6.06 6.86 2.41
N SER A 159 -6.70 7.93 2.87
CA SER A 159 -6.02 9.17 3.24
C SER A 159 -6.74 9.92 4.37
N GLU A 160 -5.97 10.46 5.30
CA GLU A 160 -6.48 11.38 6.33
C GLU A 160 -6.72 12.79 5.77
N ASN A 161 -6.10 13.14 4.65
CA ASN A 161 -6.23 14.42 3.99
C ASN A 161 -7.50 14.53 3.13
N ALA A 162 -8.29 15.58 3.32
CA ALA A 162 -9.56 15.75 2.60
C ALA A 162 -9.41 16.01 1.10
N ASP A 163 -8.38 16.75 0.70
CA ASP A 163 -8.14 17.09 -0.70
C ASP A 163 -7.66 15.85 -1.46
N VAL A 164 -6.75 15.07 -0.87
CA VAL A 164 -6.30 13.78 -1.43
C VAL A 164 -7.46 12.80 -1.57
N ARG A 165 -8.35 12.70 -0.56
CA ARG A 165 -9.56 11.86 -0.65
C ARG A 165 -10.45 12.25 -1.82
N GLN A 166 -10.68 13.54 -2.02
CA GLN A 166 -11.49 14.03 -3.14
C GLN A 166 -10.81 13.75 -4.49
N GLU A 167 -9.48 13.87 -4.55
CA GLU A 167 -8.70 13.69 -5.77
C GLU A 167 -8.68 12.25 -6.26
N PHE A 168 -8.51 11.29 -5.34
CA PHE A 168 -8.39 9.86 -5.67
C PHE A 168 -9.66 9.04 -5.43
N ASP A 169 -10.76 9.67 -4.99
CA ASP A 169 -12.01 8.99 -4.62
C ASP A 169 -11.80 7.89 -3.57
N VAL A 170 -11.06 8.25 -2.50
CA VAL A 170 -10.72 7.32 -1.41
C VAL A 170 -11.28 7.79 -0.08
N GLU A 171 -11.44 6.85 0.85
CA GLU A 171 -12.00 7.12 2.16
C GLU A 171 -10.92 7.26 3.24
N ARG A 172 -11.32 7.83 4.39
CA ARG A 172 -10.46 7.84 5.59
C ARG A 172 -10.58 6.51 6.32
N SER A 173 -9.55 6.14 7.07
CA SER A 173 -9.64 4.95 7.92
C SER A 173 -10.63 5.16 9.06
N THR A 174 -11.43 4.14 9.36
CA THR A 174 -12.27 4.07 10.57
C THR A 174 -11.74 3.07 11.59
N TYR A 175 -10.50 2.60 11.41
CA TYR A 175 -9.90 1.58 12.26
C TYR A 175 -9.61 2.11 13.66
N GLU A 176 -9.96 1.32 14.67
CA GLU A 176 -9.60 1.53 16.07
C GLU A 176 -8.86 0.29 16.60
N GLY A 177 -7.61 0.46 17.02
CA GLY A 177 -6.80 -0.64 17.54
C GLY A 177 -5.30 -0.33 17.58
N PRO A 178 -4.45 -1.34 17.83
CA PRO A 178 -3.01 -1.20 17.71
C PRO A 178 -2.60 -0.81 16.29
N VAL A 179 -1.61 0.08 16.18
CA VAL A 179 -1.08 0.59 14.91
C VAL A 179 0.44 0.48 14.87
N GLY A 180 1.00 0.43 13.66
CA GLY A 180 2.44 0.51 13.41
C GLY A 180 2.95 1.94 13.23
N ILE A 181 4.24 2.07 12.90
CA ILE A 181 4.91 3.37 12.72
C ILE A 181 4.26 4.23 11.62
N LEU A 182 3.72 3.62 10.56
CA LEU A 182 3.14 4.34 9.42
C LEU A 182 1.99 5.25 9.86
N SER A 183 1.14 4.80 10.80
CA SER A 183 0.05 5.61 11.34
C SER A 183 0.55 6.78 12.18
N VAL A 184 1.66 6.59 12.90
CA VAL A 184 2.28 7.65 13.72
C VAL A 184 2.93 8.70 12.84
N LEU A 185 3.62 8.29 11.77
CA LEU A 185 4.16 9.21 10.76
C LEU A 185 3.03 9.97 10.07
N GLY A 186 1.98 9.27 9.62
CA GLY A 186 0.83 9.88 8.99
C GLY A 186 0.21 10.97 9.86
N HIS A 187 0.01 10.70 11.15
CA HIS A 187 -0.50 11.69 12.08
C HIS A 187 0.44 12.91 12.26
N ALA A 188 1.76 12.68 12.36
CA ALA A 188 2.73 13.76 12.52
C ALA A 188 2.84 14.64 11.26
N LEU A 189 2.81 14.04 10.08
CA LEU A 189 2.90 14.72 8.78
C LEU A 189 1.63 15.54 8.49
N GLU A 190 0.44 15.01 8.75
CA GLU A 190 -0.81 15.77 8.61
C GLU A 190 -0.85 16.96 9.60
N ALA A 191 -0.34 16.79 10.83
CA ALA A 191 -0.20 17.90 11.77
C ALA A 191 0.78 18.98 11.28
N ALA A 192 1.76 18.61 10.46
CA ALA A 192 2.67 19.51 9.75
C ALA A 192 2.11 20.01 8.40
N SER A 193 0.84 19.74 8.09
CA SER A 193 0.18 20.09 6.82
C SER A 193 0.80 19.45 5.57
N ILE A 194 1.45 18.29 5.73
CA ILE A 194 1.92 17.47 4.62
C ILE A 194 0.87 16.38 4.34
N PRO A 195 0.23 16.38 3.16
CA PRO A 195 -0.79 15.40 2.83
C PRO A 195 -0.21 13.99 2.72
N THR A 196 -0.96 13.01 3.20
CA THR A 196 -0.55 11.60 3.21
C THR A 196 -1.56 10.72 2.48
N LEU A 197 -1.09 9.65 1.85
CA LEU A 197 -1.89 8.58 1.27
C LEU A 197 -1.28 7.24 1.69
N SER A 198 -2.11 6.22 1.86
CA SER A 198 -1.66 4.86 2.20
C SER A 198 -2.17 3.85 1.19
N ILE A 199 -1.33 2.86 0.86
CA ILE A 199 -1.62 1.72 -0.02
C ILE A 199 -1.34 0.45 0.78
N TRP A 200 -2.36 -0.38 0.99
CA TRP A 200 -2.28 -1.62 1.75
C TRP A 200 -2.68 -2.83 0.93
N ALA A 201 -1.77 -3.81 0.80
CA ALA A 201 -2.06 -5.08 0.15
C ALA A 201 -2.56 -6.14 1.14
N SER A 202 -3.57 -6.90 0.72
CA SER A 202 -4.07 -8.08 1.45
C SER A 202 -3.35 -9.33 1.00
N VAL A 203 -2.47 -9.86 1.85
CA VAL A 203 -1.70 -11.08 1.59
C VAL A 203 -2.42 -12.27 2.22
N PRO A 204 -2.63 -13.39 1.49
CA PRO A 204 -3.23 -14.59 2.06
C PRO A 204 -2.46 -15.10 3.28
N HIS A 205 -3.12 -15.20 4.44
CA HIS A 205 -2.46 -15.52 5.71
C HIS A 205 -1.85 -16.94 5.78
N TYR A 206 -2.35 -17.87 4.98
CA TYR A 206 -1.84 -19.25 4.93
C TYR A 206 -0.56 -19.39 4.09
N VAL A 207 -0.17 -18.35 3.35
CA VAL A 207 1.06 -18.34 2.58
C VAL A 207 2.19 -17.78 3.44
N HIS A 208 3.10 -18.66 3.85
CA HIS A 208 4.21 -18.32 4.74
C HIS A 208 5.53 -18.06 3.99
N ASN A 209 5.54 -18.19 2.67
CA ASN A 209 6.74 -17.98 1.85
C ASN A 209 6.86 -16.49 1.50
N ALA A 210 7.60 -15.74 2.31
CA ALA A 210 8.14 -14.46 1.88
C ALA A 210 9.30 -14.69 0.88
N PRO A 211 9.44 -13.84 -0.15
CA PRO A 211 8.57 -12.70 -0.48
C PRO A 211 7.27 -13.12 -1.22
N SER A 212 6.28 -12.22 -1.23
CA SER A 212 5.07 -12.30 -2.06
C SER A 212 5.20 -11.39 -3.30
N PRO A 213 5.68 -11.92 -4.44
CA PRO A 213 5.83 -11.13 -5.66
C PRO A 213 4.47 -10.66 -6.21
N LYS A 214 3.41 -11.48 -6.05
CA LYS A 214 2.05 -11.10 -6.46
C LYS A 214 1.51 -9.88 -5.70
N ALA A 215 1.77 -9.79 -4.40
CA ALA A 215 1.40 -8.62 -3.60
C ALA A 215 2.27 -7.40 -3.94
N SER A 216 3.58 -7.61 -4.13
CA SER A 216 4.51 -6.55 -4.56
C SER A 216 4.08 -5.95 -5.90
N LEU A 217 3.69 -6.80 -6.86
CA LEU A 217 3.20 -6.36 -8.17
C LEU A 217 1.95 -5.49 -8.06
N ALA A 218 0.98 -5.89 -7.22
CA ALA A 218 -0.24 -5.12 -7.02
C ALA A 218 0.01 -3.76 -6.35
N ILE A 219 0.94 -3.71 -5.38
CA ILE A 219 1.38 -2.44 -4.78
C ILE A 219 2.08 -1.57 -5.84
N LEU A 220 2.99 -2.15 -6.62
CA LEU A 220 3.74 -1.44 -7.66
C LEU A 220 2.82 -0.83 -8.72
N ASP A 221 1.85 -1.61 -9.22
CA ASP A 221 0.85 -1.13 -10.18
C ASP A 221 0.06 0.05 -9.59
N LYS A 222 -0.31 0.00 -8.31
CA LYS A 222 -1.03 1.10 -7.64
C LYS A 222 -0.13 2.32 -7.38
N VAL A 223 1.15 2.13 -7.05
CA VAL A 223 2.13 3.22 -6.95
C VAL A 223 2.28 3.92 -8.29
N ALA A 224 2.38 3.18 -9.39
CA ALA A 224 2.44 3.75 -10.73
C ALA A 224 1.18 4.54 -11.08
N GLU A 225 -0.01 4.04 -10.74
CA GLU A 225 -1.29 4.73 -10.92
C GLU A 225 -1.34 6.08 -10.17
N ILE A 226 -0.86 6.12 -8.92
CA ILE A 226 -0.95 7.32 -8.06
C ILE A 226 0.15 8.33 -8.35
N THR A 227 1.38 7.85 -8.52
CA THR A 227 2.58 8.71 -8.64
C THR A 227 2.97 9.02 -10.07
N GLY A 228 2.44 8.26 -11.04
CA GLY A 228 2.87 8.30 -12.44
C GLY A 228 4.23 7.65 -12.69
N VAL A 229 4.94 7.19 -11.66
CA VAL A 229 6.27 6.59 -11.81
C VAL A 229 6.13 5.13 -12.24
N VAL A 230 6.59 4.85 -13.46
CA VAL A 230 6.57 3.50 -14.04
C VAL A 230 7.99 2.94 -14.05
N ILE A 231 8.17 1.78 -13.43
CA ILE A 231 9.41 0.97 -13.51
C ILE A 231 9.13 -0.38 -14.18
N PRO A 232 10.13 -1.06 -14.76
CA PRO A 232 9.96 -2.39 -15.34
C PRO A 232 9.42 -3.38 -14.30
N ARG A 233 8.47 -4.22 -14.71
CA ARG A 233 7.80 -5.19 -13.84
C ARG A 233 7.67 -6.59 -14.44
N ASP A 234 8.26 -6.83 -15.62
CA ASP A 234 8.08 -8.09 -16.36
C ASP A 234 8.57 -9.30 -15.55
N GLU A 235 9.75 -9.19 -14.93
CA GLU A 235 10.28 -10.24 -14.05
C GLU A 235 9.35 -10.49 -12.85
N LEU A 236 8.79 -9.43 -12.27
CA LEU A 236 7.87 -9.52 -11.14
C LEU A 236 6.53 -10.18 -11.52
N VAL A 237 6.08 -10.01 -12.76
CA VAL A 237 4.90 -10.70 -13.32
C VAL A 237 5.16 -12.20 -13.43
N ASP A 238 6.33 -12.59 -13.95
CA ASP A 238 6.72 -14.00 -14.07
C ASP A 238 6.86 -14.64 -12.68
N GLU A 239 7.50 -13.94 -11.73
CA GLU A 239 7.61 -14.38 -10.33
C GLU A 239 6.24 -14.52 -9.65
N ALA A 240 5.32 -13.58 -9.88
CA ALA A 240 3.96 -13.67 -9.34
C ALA A 240 3.20 -14.91 -9.86
N SER A 241 3.33 -15.21 -11.16
CA SER A 241 2.72 -16.41 -11.76
C SER A 241 3.34 -17.70 -11.23
N ALA A 242 4.66 -17.73 -11.04
CA ALA A 242 5.37 -18.87 -10.49
C ALA A 242 4.99 -19.10 -9.02
N TRP A 243 4.86 -18.02 -8.24
CA TRP A 243 4.43 -18.04 -6.85
C TRP A 243 3.02 -18.61 -6.70
N GLU A 244 2.06 -18.16 -7.52
CA GLU A 244 0.68 -18.66 -7.52
C GLU A 244 0.63 -20.15 -7.84
N SER A 245 1.30 -20.57 -8.92
CA SER A 245 1.39 -21.99 -9.31
C SER A 245 2.05 -22.85 -8.23
N GLY A 246 3.01 -22.29 -7.49
CA GLY A 246 3.67 -22.95 -6.37
C GLY A 246 2.73 -23.19 -5.19
N ILE A 247 1.85 -22.24 -4.88
CA ILE A 247 0.85 -22.41 -3.82
C ILE A 247 -0.25 -23.38 -4.25
N ASP A 248 -0.72 -23.30 -5.50
CA ASP A 248 -1.68 -24.25 -6.06
C ASP A 248 -1.19 -25.69 -5.92
N ALA A 249 0.09 -25.93 -6.24
CA ALA A 249 0.71 -27.25 -6.10
C ALA A 249 0.78 -27.72 -4.64
N LEU A 250 1.06 -26.82 -3.70
CA LEU A 250 1.05 -27.15 -2.26
C LEU A 250 -0.36 -27.40 -1.74
N ALA A 251 -1.36 -26.71 -2.27
CA ALA A 251 -2.76 -26.85 -1.89
C ALA A 251 -3.43 -28.10 -2.48
N ALA A 252 -2.97 -28.59 -3.63
CA ALA A 252 -3.57 -29.73 -4.32
C ALA A 252 -3.53 -31.05 -3.51
N ASP A 253 -2.53 -31.21 -2.64
CA ASP A 253 -2.34 -32.42 -1.84
C ASP A 253 -3.04 -32.37 -0.45
N ASP A 254 -3.73 -31.26 -0.13
CA ASP A 254 -4.41 -31.03 1.16
C ASP A 254 -5.88 -30.64 0.92
N GLU A 255 -6.79 -31.60 1.08
CA GLU A 255 -8.23 -31.42 0.87
C GLU A 255 -8.85 -30.35 1.80
N ASP A 256 -8.34 -30.22 3.04
CA ASP A 256 -8.84 -29.24 4.00
C ASP A 256 -8.43 -27.82 3.57
N MET A 257 -7.17 -27.65 3.14
CA MET A 257 -6.68 -26.37 2.61
C MET A 257 -7.39 -26.00 1.30
N ALA A 258 -7.60 -26.94 0.39
CA ALA A 258 -8.34 -26.71 -0.85
C ALA A 258 -9.78 -26.26 -0.58
N GLY A 259 -10.49 -26.96 0.33
CA GLY A 259 -11.85 -26.58 0.73
C GLY A 259 -11.92 -25.23 1.44
N TYR A 260 -10.88 -24.84 2.18
CA TYR A 260 -10.77 -23.52 2.79
C TYR A 260 -10.55 -22.41 1.75
N ILE A 261 -9.64 -22.64 0.78
CA ILE A 261 -9.40 -21.69 -0.32
C ILE A 261 -10.68 -21.47 -1.12
N GLU A 262 -11.44 -22.52 -1.44
CA GLU A 262 -12.72 -22.41 -2.15
C GLU A 262 -13.74 -21.53 -1.38
N GLN A 263 -13.77 -21.62 -0.05
CA GLN A 263 -14.63 -20.75 0.77
C GLN A 263 -14.19 -19.28 0.68
N LEU A 264 -12.88 -19.02 0.70
CA LEU A 264 -12.34 -17.66 0.54
C LEU A 264 -12.64 -17.10 -0.86
N GLU A 265 -12.55 -17.93 -1.90
CA GLU A 265 -12.94 -17.58 -3.27
C GLU A 265 -14.42 -17.21 -3.37
N GLN A 266 -15.31 -18.04 -2.82
CA GLN A 266 -16.75 -17.75 -2.83
C GLN A 266 -17.09 -16.47 -2.09
N ALA A 267 -16.47 -16.24 -0.93
CA ALA A 267 -16.64 -15.00 -0.17
C ALA A 267 -16.16 -13.78 -0.97
N ARG A 268 -15.02 -13.90 -1.64
CA ARG A 268 -14.45 -12.83 -2.47
C ARG A 268 -15.31 -12.52 -3.70
N ASP A 269 -15.68 -13.55 -4.45
CA ASP A 269 -16.46 -13.42 -5.68
C ASP A 269 -17.87 -12.85 -5.40
N THR A 270 -18.42 -13.11 -4.21
CA THR A 270 -19.68 -12.50 -3.75
C THR A 270 -19.54 -10.99 -3.56
N VAL A 271 -18.45 -10.52 -2.93
CA VAL A 271 -18.19 -9.09 -2.72
C VAL A 271 -17.92 -8.36 -4.03
N ASP A 272 -17.17 -8.99 -4.94
CA ASP A 272 -16.84 -8.42 -6.25
C ASP A 272 -18.01 -8.52 -7.26
N SER A 273 -19.11 -9.19 -6.90
CA SER A 273 -20.26 -9.34 -7.79
C SER A 273 -20.97 -8.00 -8.07
N PRO A 274 -21.41 -7.74 -9.32
CA PRO A 274 -22.15 -6.52 -9.65
C PRO A 274 -23.43 -6.33 -8.82
N GLU A 275 -24.03 -7.44 -8.38
CA GLU A 275 -25.26 -7.50 -7.59
C GLU A 275 -25.04 -7.07 -6.12
N ALA A 276 -23.80 -7.12 -5.62
CA ALA A 276 -23.43 -6.62 -4.30
C ALA A 276 -23.12 -5.11 -4.28
N SER A 277 -23.09 -4.44 -5.45
CA SER A 277 -22.93 -2.98 -5.49
C SER A 277 -24.09 -2.29 -4.76
N GLY A 278 -23.81 -1.25 -3.98
CA GLY A 278 -24.82 -0.54 -3.19
C GLY A 278 -26.01 -0.04 -4.03
N GLU A 279 -25.81 0.18 -5.33
CA GLU A 279 -26.86 0.54 -6.29
C GLU A 279 -27.81 -0.60 -6.61
N ALA A 280 -27.33 -1.85 -6.73
CA ALA A 280 -28.16 -3.03 -6.95
C ALA A 280 -28.99 -3.38 -5.71
N ILE A 281 -28.38 -3.28 -4.52
CA ILE A 281 -29.07 -3.45 -3.23
C ILE A 281 -30.13 -2.34 -3.03
N ALA A 282 -29.83 -1.10 -3.42
CA ALA A 282 -30.79 -0.01 -3.41
C ALA A 282 -31.94 -0.23 -4.41
N GLN A 283 -31.66 -0.75 -5.62
CA GLN A 283 -32.68 -1.08 -6.62
C GLN A 283 -33.62 -2.20 -6.15
N GLU A 284 -33.11 -3.24 -5.51
CA GLU A 284 -33.94 -4.29 -4.91
C GLU A 284 -34.77 -3.77 -3.73
N PHE A 285 -34.19 -2.90 -2.90
CA PHE A 285 -34.91 -2.25 -1.80
C PHE A 285 -36.06 -1.35 -2.30
N GLU A 286 -35.83 -0.58 -3.37
CA GLU A 286 -36.88 0.21 -4.03
C GLU A 286 -37.97 -0.68 -4.65
N GLN A 287 -37.62 -1.80 -5.29
CA GLN A 287 -38.59 -2.77 -5.80
C GLN A 287 -39.41 -3.42 -4.68
N TYR A 288 -38.79 -3.71 -3.54
CA TYR A 288 -39.45 -4.25 -2.36
C TYR A 288 -40.47 -3.26 -1.76
N LEU A 289 -40.11 -1.97 -1.65
CA LEU A 289 -41.02 -0.93 -1.19
C LEU A 289 -42.20 -0.72 -2.15
N ARG A 290 -41.96 -0.70 -3.47
CA ARG A 290 -43.04 -0.62 -4.48
C ARG A 290 -44.02 -1.80 -4.42
N LYS A 291 -43.53 -3.01 -4.11
CA LYS A 291 -44.39 -4.19 -3.90
C LYS A 291 -45.26 -4.09 -2.64
N ARG A 292 -44.83 -3.32 -1.64
CA ARG A 292 -45.56 -3.13 -0.38
C ARG A 292 -46.60 -2.00 -0.47
N ASP A 293 -46.29 -0.94 -1.21
CA ASP A 293 -47.25 0.14 -1.49
C ASP A 293 -48.38 -0.31 -2.43
N GLY A 294 -48.15 -1.34 -3.24
CA GLY A 294 -49.20 -1.97 -4.08
C GLY A 294 -50.19 -2.87 -3.33
N LYS A 295 -50.03 -3.08 -2.00
CA LYS A 295 -50.85 -4.01 -1.19
C LYS A 295 -51.51 -3.39 0.04
N SER A 296 -51.70 -2.07 0.06
CA SER A 296 -52.49 -1.38 1.10
C SER A 296 -53.72 -0.72 0.48
N GLY A 297 -54.70 -1.54 0.14
CA GLY A 297 -56.07 -1.12 -0.18
C GLY A 297 -57.05 -2.12 0.46
N ASP A 298 -58.10 -1.58 1.08
CA ASP A 298 -59.19 -2.23 1.85
C ASP A 298 -58.83 -2.61 3.30
N GLU A 299 -59.47 -2.15 4.38
CA GLU A 299 -60.64 -1.31 4.66
C GLU A 299 -60.51 -0.87 6.15
N PRO A 300 -61.01 0.29 6.60
CA PRO A 300 -60.88 0.68 8.01
C PRO A 300 -61.85 -0.10 8.92
N TRP A 301 -61.29 -0.89 9.85
CA TRP A 301 -62.02 -1.63 10.88
C TRP A 301 -62.87 -0.70 11.77
N ARG A 302 -64.15 -1.02 11.96
CA ARG A 302 -65.05 -0.39 12.97
C ARG A 302 -65.29 -1.34 14.14
N PRO A 303 -65.12 -0.91 15.41
CA PRO A 303 -65.44 -1.74 16.56
C PRO A 303 -66.96 -1.78 16.86
N PRO A 304 -67.48 -2.88 17.45
CA PRO A 304 -68.89 -2.97 17.87
C PRO A 304 -69.14 -2.26 19.21
N ALA A 305 -70.34 -1.70 19.36
CA ALA A 305 -70.75 -0.91 20.51
C ALA A 305 -71.19 -1.75 21.71
N VAL A 306 -70.72 -1.37 22.91
CA VAL A 306 -71.45 -1.41 24.20
C VAL A 306 -71.01 -0.20 25.02
#